data_AF-A0AA43G3B6-F1
#
_entry.id   AF-A0AA43G3B6-F1
#
_cell.length_a   1.000
_cell.length_b   1.000
_cell.length_c   1.000
_cell.angle_alpha   90.00
_cell.angle_beta   90.00
_cell.angle_gamma   90.00
#
_symmetry.space_group_name_H-M   'P 1'
#
loop_
_entity.id
_entity.type
_entity.pdbx_description
1 polymer ?
#
loop_
_entity_poly.entity_id
_entity_poly.type
_entity_poly.pdbx_seq_one_letter_code
_entity_poly.pdbx_strand_id
1 'polypeptide(L)'
;MIEKIFNIFYFVSDDQQSIVELGVVAHKISGSDEDKISFLQKNVQNDSLVCVRYPVPTGLADNGHKLSMAQFNSMIRLGRSIELFEDIFRALQAPENVLYISTPVIDDTPTYDIQSDHGVLYLTDYQGNTKLGAGHMSDYLEQYFVDGKFDIASLVHNDHYVAIKQLFNSQHYLSSMKLLVSFVDTMGYLDFGESGNVFVLWLRKYAVLADLDITEEEFWEFRNSILHMTNLDSRKVKQGKVERVSFTIAPSGTKTFKDHDTKYFNFVDLITELQKAMERWLLSYVETPQKLVDFVARYDRVVADSRYAELSLQEI
;
A
#
# COMPACT_ATOMS: atom_id res chain seq x y z
N MET A 1 -13.22 -38.91 4.30
CA MET A 1 -13.37 -38.47 5.70
C MET A 1 -14.49 -37.46 5.76
N ILE A 2 -15.37 -37.46 6.78
CA ILE A 2 -16.37 -36.39 6.95
C ILE A 2 -15.64 -35.19 7.55
N GLU A 3 -15.76 -34.04 6.91
CA GLU A 3 -15.10 -32.79 7.31
C GLU A 3 -16.12 -31.65 7.39
N LYS A 4 -15.84 -30.66 8.23
CA LYS A 4 -16.61 -29.43 8.35
C LYS A 4 -16.07 -28.38 7.37
N ILE A 5 -16.88 -27.97 6.41
CA ILE A 5 -16.54 -27.04 5.32
C ILE A 5 -17.50 -25.86 5.29
N PHE A 6 -17.13 -24.76 4.62
CA PHE A 6 -17.88 -23.50 4.75
C PHE A 6 -18.14 -22.78 3.42
N ASN A 7 -19.37 -22.30 3.25
CA ASN A 7 -19.66 -21.18 2.37
C ASN A 7 -19.58 -19.90 3.21
N ILE A 8 -18.70 -18.98 2.84
CA ILE A 8 -18.58 -17.69 3.48
C ILE A 8 -18.88 -16.56 2.49
N PHE A 9 -19.46 -15.49 3.02
CA PHE A 9 -19.96 -14.37 2.23
C PHE A 9 -19.51 -13.06 2.87
N TYR A 10 -19.23 -12.07 2.02
CA TYR A 10 -19.07 -10.69 2.47
C TYR A 10 -20.06 -9.81 1.70
N PHE A 11 -20.85 -9.06 2.46
CA PHE A 11 -21.92 -8.23 1.93
C PHE A 11 -21.39 -6.84 1.70
N VAL A 12 -21.49 -6.42 0.45
CA VAL A 12 -20.97 -5.13 -0.02
C VAL A 12 -22.11 -4.12 0.05
N SER A 13 -21.77 -2.91 0.51
CA SER A 13 -22.67 -1.75 0.50
C SER A 13 -23.10 -1.35 -0.91
N ASP A 14 -24.23 -0.65 -1.00
CA ASP A 14 -24.85 -0.20 -2.26
C ASP A 14 -23.90 0.66 -3.13
N ASP A 15 -23.02 1.45 -2.52
CA ASP A 15 -22.01 2.26 -3.22
C ASP A 15 -20.77 1.46 -3.67
N GLN A 16 -20.74 0.17 -3.32
CA GLN A 16 -19.68 -0.80 -3.58
C GLN A 16 -18.31 -0.40 -3.01
N GLN A 17 -18.27 0.52 -2.03
CA GLN A 17 -17.03 0.99 -1.44
C GLN A 17 -16.61 0.21 -0.20
N SER A 18 -17.52 -0.51 0.43
CA SER A 18 -17.24 -1.18 1.71
C SER A 18 -18.02 -2.47 1.93
N ILE A 19 -17.41 -3.38 2.69
CA ILE A 19 -18.06 -4.54 3.30
C ILE A 19 -18.75 -4.08 4.58
N VAL A 20 -20.02 -4.45 4.73
CA VAL A 20 -20.86 -4.05 5.87
C VAL A 20 -21.18 -5.22 6.80
N GLU A 21 -21.21 -6.44 6.28
CA GLU A 21 -21.54 -7.65 7.04
C GLU A 21 -20.84 -8.87 6.45
N LEU A 22 -20.75 -9.92 7.25
CA LEU A 22 -20.23 -11.23 6.88
C LEU A 22 -21.33 -12.28 6.99
N GLY A 23 -21.25 -13.33 6.19
CA GLY A 23 -22.18 -14.47 6.24
C GLY A 23 -21.44 -15.79 6.28
N VAL A 24 -21.94 -16.75 7.04
CA VAL A 24 -21.36 -18.10 7.08
C VAL A 24 -22.44 -19.18 7.08
N VAL A 25 -22.23 -20.22 6.28
CA VAL A 25 -22.95 -21.51 6.34
C VAL A 25 -21.92 -22.62 6.48
N ALA A 26 -22.13 -23.51 7.45
CA ALA A 26 -21.27 -24.65 7.68
C ALA A 26 -21.94 -25.96 7.24
N HIS A 27 -21.19 -26.80 6.55
CA HIS A 27 -21.62 -28.12 6.08
C HIS A 27 -20.73 -29.22 6.65
N LYS A 28 -21.25 -30.44 6.71
CA LYS A 28 -20.48 -31.64 7.08
C LYS A 28 -20.57 -32.66 5.96
N ILE A 29 -19.51 -32.78 5.18
CA ILE A 29 -19.50 -33.59 3.95
C ILE A 29 -18.29 -34.52 3.94
N SER A 30 -18.49 -35.71 3.38
CA SER A 30 -17.41 -36.62 2.99
C SER A 30 -17.15 -36.57 1.50
N GLY A 31 -15.88 -36.72 1.11
CA GLY A 31 -15.46 -36.77 -0.29
C GLY A 31 -14.00 -36.36 -0.42
N SER A 32 -13.53 -36.20 -1.65
CA SER A 32 -12.29 -35.46 -1.92
C SER A 32 -12.50 -33.95 -1.70
N ASP A 33 -11.44 -33.16 -1.80
CA ASP A 33 -11.56 -31.70 -1.69
C ASP A 33 -12.28 -31.12 -2.92
N GLU A 34 -12.10 -31.71 -4.09
CA GLU A 34 -12.83 -31.33 -5.31
C GLU A 34 -14.34 -31.57 -5.17
N ASP A 35 -14.75 -32.70 -4.55
CA ASP A 35 -16.16 -33.00 -4.28
C ASP A 35 -16.76 -31.95 -3.34
N LYS A 36 -16.03 -31.59 -2.28
CA LYS A 36 -16.45 -30.59 -1.27
C LYS A 36 -16.54 -29.20 -1.88
N ILE A 37 -15.56 -28.77 -2.67
CA ILE A 37 -15.58 -27.49 -3.39
C ILE A 37 -16.76 -27.45 -4.37
N SER A 38 -16.96 -28.51 -5.16
CA SER A 38 -18.09 -28.60 -6.10
C SER A 38 -19.44 -28.53 -5.39
N PHE A 39 -19.54 -29.13 -4.20
CA PHE A 39 -20.74 -29.01 -3.37
C PHE A 39 -20.95 -27.57 -2.91
N LEU A 40 -19.92 -26.92 -2.35
CA LEU A 40 -20.01 -25.54 -1.88
C LEU A 40 -20.45 -24.59 -3.00
N GLN A 41 -19.82 -24.70 -4.18
CA GLN A 41 -20.13 -23.90 -5.37
C GLN A 41 -21.60 -24.04 -5.80
N LYS A 42 -22.14 -25.26 -5.82
CA LYS A 42 -23.55 -25.52 -6.18
C LYS A 42 -24.54 -24.90 -5.19
N ASN A 43 -24.13 -24.70 -3.93
CA ASN A 43 -25.00 -24.19 -2.88
C ASN A 43 -24.85 -22.69 -2.63
N VAL A 44 -23.91 -21.97 -3.27
CA VAL A 44 -23.66 -20.53 -3.08
C VAL A 44 -24.94 -19.70 -3.04
N GLN A 45 -25.82 -19.88 -4.02
CA GLN A 45 -27.07 -19.13 -4.12
C GLN A 45 -27.98 -19.38 -2.92
N ASN A 46 -28.26 -20.65 -2.60
CA ASN A 46 -29.10 -21.00 -1.46
C ASN A 46 -28.48 -20.57 -0.12
N ASP A 47 -27.18 -20.81 0.04
CA ASP A 47 -26.46 -20.53 1.27
C ASP A 47 -26.34 -19.04 1.55
N SER A 48 -26.25 -18.19 0.51
CA SER A 48 -26.22 -16.74 0.67
C SER A 48 -27.51 -16.20 1.31
N LEU A 49 -28.65 -16.84 1.06
CA LEU A 49 -29.97 -16.46 1.57
C LEU A 49 -30.21 -16.92 3.01
N VAL A 50 -29.58 -18.02 3.43
CA VAL A 50 -29.80 -18.63 4.75
C VAL A 50 -28.60 -18.49 5.68
N CYS A 51 -27.55 -17.78 5.25
CA CYS A 51 -26.34 -17.62 6.03
C CYS A 51 -26.59 -16.91 7.36
N VAL A 52 -25.84 -17.33 8.39
CA VAL A 52 -25.81 -16.61 9.65
C VAL A 52 -24.96 -15.36 9.44
N ARG A 53 -25.52 -14.19 9.76
CA ARG A 53 -24.88 -12.88 9.59
C ARG A 53 -24.03 -12.52 10.81
N TYR A 54 -22.87 -11.92 10.55
CA TYR A 54 -21.93 -11.44 11.56
C TYR A 54 -21.50 -10.01 11.20
N PRO A 55 -21.21 -9.16 12.20
CA PRO A 55 -20.60 -7.86 11.94
C PRO A 55 -19.16 -8.02 11.44
N VAL A 56 -18.64 -6.99 10.79
CA VAL A 56 -17.21 -6.88 10.47
C VAL A 56 -16.41 -6.83 11.78
N PRO A 57 -15.30 -7.61 11.94
CA PRO A 57 -14.47 -7.60 13.12
C PRO A 57 -13.96 -6.19 13.48
N THR A 58 -14.07 -5.80 14.75
CA THR A 58 -13.71 -4.44 15.20
C THR A 58 -12.24 -4.08 14.98
N GLY A 59 -11.34 -5.06 14.90
CA GLY A 59 -9.92 -4.83 14.60
C GLY A 59 -9.63 -4.47 13.14
N LEU A 60 -10.57 -4.77 12.23
CA LEU A 60 -10.47 -4.48 10.79
C LEU A 60 -11.45 -3.40 10.34
N ALA A 61 -12.52 -3.17 11.10
CA ALA A 61 -13.54 -2.21 10.77
C ALA A 61 -13.10 -0.76 11.05
N ASP A 62 -13.60 0.17 10.24
CA ASP A 62 -13.54 1.60 10.48
C ASP A 62 -14.52 2.04 11.60
N ASN A 63 -14.54 3.34 11.90
CA ASN A 63 -15.44 3.93 12.91
C ASN A 63 -16.94 3.72 12.58
N GLY A 64 -17.28 3.37 11.34
CA GLY A 64 -18.62 3.04 10.88
C GLY A 64 -18.95 1.55 10.94
N HIS A 65 -18.09 0.72 11.51
CA HIS A 65 -18.19 -0.75 11.53
C HIS A 65 -18.15 -1.38 10.13
N LYS A 66 -17.44 -0.76 9.19
CA LYS A 66 -17.28 -1.25 7.81
C LYS A 66 -15.82 -1.50 7.48
N LEU A 67 -15.55 -2.38 6.52
CA LEU A 67 -14.21 -2.56 5.94
C LEU A 67 -14.20 -2.03 4.51
N SER A 68 -13.27 -1.13 4.18
CA SER A 68 -13.20 -0.61 2.81
C SER A 68 -12.85 -1.71 1.81
N MET A 69 -13.45 -1.68 0.63
CA MET A 69 -13.14 -2.63 -0.45
C MET A 69 -11.68 -2.54 -0.87
N ALA A 70 -11.08 -1.35 -0.84
CA ALA A 70 -9.66 -1.18 -1.13
C ALA A 70 -8.77 -1.97 -0.16
N GLN A 71 -9.03 -1.87 1.15
CA GLN A 71 -8.28 -2.64 2.15
C GLN A 71 -8.52 -4.14 1.98
N PHE A 72 -9.77 -4.58 1.77
CA PHE A 72 -10.06 -5.99 1.59
C PHE A 72 -9.41 -6.57 0.33
N ASN A 73 -9.41 -5.84 -0.80
CA ASN A 73 -8.70 -6.23 -2.00
C ASN A 73 -7.20 -6.39 -1.75
N SER A 74 -6.58 -5.51 -0.96
CA SER A 74 -5.18 -5.67 -0.55
C SER A 74 -4.94 -6.88 0.35
N MET A 75 -5.90 -7.24 1.22
CA MET A 75 -5.84 -8.50 1.96
C MET A 75 -5.90 -9.70 1.02
N ILE A 76 -6.79 -9.69 0.02
CA ILE A 76 -6.85 -10.76 -1.01
C ILE A 76 -5.50 -10.85 -1.74
N ARG A 77 -4.94 -9.74 -2.20
CA ARG A 77 -3.64 -9.71 -2.89
C ARG A 77 -2.52 -10.31 -2.05
N LEU A 78 -2.58 -10.19 -0.73
CA LEU A 78 -1.61 -10.75 0.20
C LEU A 78 -1.93 -12.18 0.68
N GLY A 79 -3.03 -12.81 0.21
CA GLY A 79 -3.49 -14.11 0.71
C GLY A 79 -3.99 -14.08 2.16
N ARG A 80 -4.43 -12.90 2.63
CA ARG A 80 -4.83 -12.61 4.03
C ARG A 80 -6.34 -12.43 4.20
N SER A 81 -7.14 -12.68 3.18
CA SER A 81 -8.59 -12.47 3.20
C SER A 81 -9.31 -13.31 4.27
N ILE A 82 -8.73 -14.46 4.66
CA ILE A 82 -9.26 -15.35 5.70
C ILE A 82 -9.34 -14.68 7.08
N GLU A 83 -8.48 -13.68 7.35
CA GLU A 83 -8.43 -12.95 8.63
C GLU A 83 -9.78 -12.30 8.96
N LEU A 84 -10.59 -12.00 7.95
CA LEU A 84 -11.93 -11.44 8.11
C LEU A 84 -12.90 -12.42 8.82
N PHE A 85 -12.62 -13.73 8.76
CA PHE A 85 -13.51 -14.78 9.25
C PHE A 85 -12.92 -15.63 10.38
N GLU A 86 -11.68 -15.38 10.82
CA GLU A 86 -10.98 -16.21 11.81
C GLU A 86 -11.74 -16.37 13.13
N ASP A 87 -12.28 -15.27 13.66
CA ASP A 87 -13.05 -15.31 14.92
C ASP A 87 -14.34 -16.12 14.76
N ILE A 88 -14.98 -16.05 13.59
CA ILE A 88 -16.18 -16.83 13.27
C ILE A 88 -15.82 -18.31 13.16
N PHE A 89 -14.73 -18.64 12.47
CA PHE A 89 -14.23 -20.01 12.38
C PHE A 89 -13.85 -20.60 13.74
N ARG A 90 -13.22 -19.81 14.61
CA ARG A 90 -12.90 -20.22 15.99
C ARG A 90 -14.17 -20.48 16.79
N ALA A 91 -15.15 -19.58 16.72
CA ALA A 91 -16.44 -19.76 17.39
C ALA A 91 -17.20 -21.00 16.89
N LEU A 92 -17.06 -21.31 15.59
CA LEU A 92 -17.65 -22.48 14.96
C LEU A 92 -16.79 -23.74 15.11
N GLN A 93 -15.65 -23.71 15.80
CA GLN A 93 -14.75 -24.87 15.94
C GLN A 93 -14.39 -25.48 14.56
N ALA A 94 -14.04 -24.62 13.60
CA ALA A 94 -13.53 -25.05 12.30
C ALA A 94 -12.22 -25.83 12.46
N PRO A 95 -11.91 -26.77 11.54
CA PRO A 95 -10.59 -27.40 11.51
C PRO A 95 -9.49 -26.38 11.18
N GLU A 96 -8.25 -26.71 11.51
CA GLU A 96 -7.08 -25.84 11.27
C GLU A 96 -6.89 -25.52 9.78
N ASN A 97 -6.98 -26.54 8.93
CA ASN A 97 -7.01 -26.38 7.47
C ASN A 97 -8.47 -26.29 7.00
N VAL A 98 -9.09 -25.14 7.18
CA VAL A 98 -10.49 -24.95 6.80
C VAL A 98 -10.67 -24.91 5.28
N LEU A 99 -11.52 -25.79 4.75
CA LEU A 99 -11.97 -25.71 3.36
C LEU A 99 -13.18 -24.79 3.27
N TYR A 100 -13.05 -23.73 2.47
CA TYR A 100 -14.11 -22.76 2.25
C TYR A 100 -14.09 -22.18 0.83
N ILE A 101 -15.22 -21.62 0.41
CA ILE A 101 -15.26 -20.65 -0.70
C ILE A 101 -15.82 -19.33 -0.17
N SER A 102 -15.22 -18.23 -0.61
CA SER A 102 -15.61 -16.86 -0.26
C SER A 102 -16.30 -16.21 -1.45
N THR A 103 -17.46 -15.58 -1.24
CA THR A 103 -18.23 -14.99 -2.34
C THR A 103 -18.74 -13.59 -1.97
N PRO A 104 -18.50 -12.56 -2.80
CA PRO A 104 -19.13 -11.26 -2.63
C PRO A 104 -20.64 -11.37 -2.83
N VAL A 105 -21.39 -10.62 -2.04
CA VAL A 105 -22.82 -10.42 -2.26
C VAL A 105 -23.10 -8.93 -2.42
N ILE A 106 -23.66 -8.56 -3.58
CA ILE A 106 -24.05 -7.20 -3.94
C ILE A 106 -25.55 -7.25 -4.22
N ASP A 107 -26.34 -6.37 -3.60
CA ASP A 107 -27.80 -6.34 -3.73
C ASP A 107 -28.43 -7.73 -3.53
N ASP A 108 -28.05 -8.41 -2.44
CA ASP A 108 -28.46 -9.78 -2.07
C ASP A 108 -28.15 -10.86 -3.12
N THR A 109 -27.34 -10.54 -4.13
CA THR A 109 -26.98 -11.45 -5.22
C THR A 109 -25.49 -11.82 -5.16
N PRO A 110 -25.15 -13.12 -4.99
CA PRO A 110 -23.78 -13.58 -5.12
C PRO A 110 -23.22 -13.23 -6.50
N THR A 111 -22.15 -12.44 -6.53
CA THR A 111 -21.59 -11.85 -7.75
C THR A 111 -20.08 -12.04 -7.73
N TYR A 112 -19.46 -12.41 -8.83
CA TYR A 112 -18.00 -12.50 -8.94
C TYR A 112 -17.56 -12.39 -10.40
N ASP A 113 -16.37 -11.81 -10.62
CA ASP A 113 -15.78 -11.63 -11.95
C ASP A 113 -14.64 -12.62 -12.22
N ILE A 114 -14.00 -13.10 -11.16
CA ILE A 114 -12.92 -14.08 -11.21
C ILE A 114 -13.08 -15.09 -10.08
N GLN A 115 -12.44 -16.24 -10.26
CA GLN A 115 -12.24 -17.23 -9.22
C GLN A 115 -10.72 -17.38 -9.01
N SER A 116 -10.28 -17.27 -7.76
CA SER A 116 -8.89 -17.45 -7.35
C SER A 116 -8.78 -18.52 -6.26
N ASP A 117 -7.56 -18.99 -6.03
CA ASP A 117 -7.22 -19.68 -4.78
C ASP A 117 -7.09 -18.66 -3.62
N HIS A 118 -6.86 -19.15 -2.40
CA HIS A 118 -6.73 -18.36 -1.17
C HIS A 118 -5.31 -17.80 -0.95
N GLY A 119 -4.37 -18.12 -1.83
CA GLY A 119 -3.00 -17.61 -1.80
C GLY A 119 -2.88 -16.15 -2.23
N VAL A 120 -1.64 -15.70 -2.39
CA VAL A 120 -1.31 -14.38 -2.96
C VAL A 120 -1.95 -14.27 -4.34
N LEU A 121 -2.69 -13.18 -4.57
CA LEU A 121 -3.33 -12.94 -5.86
C LEU A 121 -2.43 -12.02 -6.69
N TYR A 122 -1.87 -12.58 -7.77
CA TYR A 122 -1.13 -11.84 -8.78
C TYR A 122 -2.05 -11.40 -9.91
N LEU A 123 -1.97 -10.12 -10.28
CA LEU A 123 -2.76 -9.58 -11.39
C LEU A 123 -2.32 -10.14 -12.76
N THR A 124 -1.08 -10.64 -12.86
CA THR A 124 -0.54 -11.31 -14.06
C THR A 124 -1.42 -12.50 -14.48
N ASP A 125 -2.03 -13.22 -13.53
CA ASP A 125 -2.88 -14.39 -13.80
C ASP A 125 -4.21 -14.04 -14.48
N TYR A 126 -4.60 -12.75 -14.46
CA TYR A 126 -5.88 -12.26 -14.96
C TYR A 126 -5.72 -11.21 -16.08
N GLN A 127 -4.58 -11.24 -16.79
CA GLN A 127 -4.33 -10.35 -17.93
C GLN A 127 -5.44 -10.44 -18.99
N GLY A 128 -5.86 -9.28 -19.49
CA GLY A 128 -6.94 -9.17 -20.47
C GLY A 128 -8.35 -9.24 -19.86
N ASN A 129 -8.50 -9.37 -18.55
CA ASN A 129 -9.80 -9.26 -17.90
C ASN A 129 -10.29 -7.80 -17.92
N THR A 130 -11.42 -7.58 -18.59
CA THR A 130 -12.00 -6.22 -18.80
C THR A 130 -12.27 -5.41 -17.53
N LYS A 131 -12.36 -6.05 -16.36
CA LYS A 131 -12.61 -5.39 -15.06
C LYS A 131 -11.38 -5.31 -14.15
N LEU A 132 -10.37 -6.16 -14.34
CA LEU A 132 -9.13 -6.14 -13.57
C LEU A 132 -7.99 -5.40 -14.27
N GLY A 133 -8.05 -5.28 -15.61
CA GLY A 133 -7.09 -4.52 -16.40
C GLY A 133 -7.07 -4.96 -17.87
N ALA A 134 -7.05 -4.01 -18.80
CA ALA A 134 -6.96 -4.28 -20.22
C ALA A 134 -5.49 -4.19 -20.69
N GLY A 135 -4.76 -5.30 -20.71
CA GLY A 135 -3.39 -5.34 -21.24
C GLY A 135 -2.51 -6.45 -20.65
N HIS A 136 -1.23 -6.45 -21.03
CA HIS A 136 -0.18 -7.22 -20.38
C HIS A 136 0.53 -6.35 -19.36
N MET A 137 0.65 -6.86 -18.12
CA MET A 137 1.24 -6.15 -17.00
C MET A 137 1.99 -7.15 -16.12
N SER A 138 3.22 -6.82 -15.76
CA SER A 138 3.92 -7.49 -14.67
C SER A 138 3.38 -6.96 -13.35
N ASP A 139 2.78 -7.81 -12.53
CA ASP A 139 2.44 -7.44 -11.16
C ASP A 139 3.73 -7.28 -10.34
N TYR A 140 3.93 -6.11 -9.71
CA TYR A 140 5.10 -5.88 -8.85
C TYR A 140 5.13 -6.88 -7.68
N LEU A 141 3.97 -7.33 -7.17
CA LEU A 141 3.94 -8.31 -6.09
C LEU A 141 4.59 -9.62 -6.52
N GLU A 142 4.47 -10.03 -7.79
CA GLU A 142 5.10 -11.26 -8.29
C GLU A 142 6.63 -11.18 -8.22
N GLN A 143 7.20 -9.99 -8.47
CA GLN A 143 8.64 -9.77 -8.41
C GLN A 143 9.16 -9.63 -6.97
N TYR A 144 8.39 -9.00 -6.09
CA TYR A 144 8.86 -8.59 -4.77
C TYR A 144 8.26 -9.41 -3.61
N PHE A 145 7.35 -10.34 -3.88
CA PHE A 145 6.83 -11.28 -2.88
C PHE A 145 7.53 -12.63 -3.03
N VAL A 146 8.57 -12.86 -2.24
CA VAL A 146 9.45 -14.04 -2.34
C VAL A 146 9.41 -14.83 -1.03
N ASP A 147 9.23 -16.15 -1.11
CA ASP A 147 9.21 -17.06 0.04
C ASP A 147 8.26 -16.63 1.18
N GLY A 148 7.07 -16.14 0.83
CA GLY A 148 6.08 -15.68 1.80
C GLY A 148 6.39 -14.31 2.44
N LYS A 149 7.38 -13.58 1.92
CA LYS A 149 7.80 -12.28 2.43
C LYS A 149 7.78 -11.24 1.34
N PHE A 150 7.29 -10.05 1.68
CA PHE A 150 7.28 -8.92 0.78
C PHE A 150 8.55 -8.06 0.96
N ASP A 151 9.39 -8.03 -0.07
CA ASP A 151 10.63 -7.25 -0.13
C ASP A 151 10.37 -5.79 -0.54
N ILE A 152 9.80 -5.04 0.41
CA ILE A 152 9.54 -3.59 0.26
C ILE A 152 10.83 -2.82 -0.01
N ALA A 153 11.95 -3.27 0.56
CA ALA A 153 13.23 -2.56 0.44
C ALA A 153 13.72 -2.56 -1.01
N SER A 154 13.71 -3.73 -1.67
CA SER A 154 14.08 -3.85 -3.08
C SER A 154 13.09 -3.10 -3.99
N LEU A 155 11.79 -3.19 -3.72
CA LEU A 155 10.77 -2.45 -4.46
C LEU A 155 11.03 -0.95 -4.44
N VAL A 156 11.15 -0.36 -3.25
CA VAL A 156 11.40 1.07 -3.08
C VAL A 156 12.77 1.47 -3.64
N HIS A 157 13.77 0.60 -3.53
CA HIS A 157 15.08 0.84 -4.12
C HIS A 157 15.00 1.02 -5.63
N ASN A 158 14.32 0.09 -6.31
CA ASN A 158 14.22 0.03 -7.76
C ASN A 158 13.34 1.16 -8.31
N ASP A 159 12.18 1.41 -7.71
CA ASP A 159 11.19 2.37 -8.24
C ASP A 159 11.59 3.84 -8.00
N HIS A 160 12.40 4.12 -6.98
CA HIS A 160 12.73 5.50 -6.61
C HIS A 160 14.23 5.78 -6.52
N TYR A 161 14.97 4.97 -5.76
CA TYR A 161 16.35 5.29 -5.39
C TYR A 161 17.33 5.21 -6.56
N VAL A 162 17.15 4.26 -7.48
CA VAL A 162 18.02 4.09 -8.66
C VAL A 162 18.06 5.38 -9.49
N ALA A 163 16.91 5.96 -9.81
CA ALA A 163 16.82 7.20 -10.59
C ALA A 163 17.43 8.41 -9.87
N ILE A 164 17.15 8.56 -8.56
CA ILE A 164 17.72 9.64 -7.73
C ILE A 164 19.25 9.57 -7.74
N LYS A 165 19.81 8.36 -7.55
CA LYS A 165 21.24 8.10 -7.51
C LYS A 165 21.91 8.34 -8.87
N GLN A 166 21.29 7.90 -9.97
CA GLN A 166 21.81 8.13 -11.31
C GLN A 166 21.94 9.64 -11.60
N LEU A 167 20.89 10.42 -11.33
CA LEU A 167 20.91 11.88 -11.52
C LEU A 167 21.95 12.56 -10.64
N PHE A 168 22.09 12.13 -9.39
CA PHE A 168 23.11 12.67 -8.49
C PHE A 168 24.53 12.44 -9.03
N ASN A 169 24.82 11.20 -9.44
CA ASN A 169 26.14 10.82 -9.98
C ASN A 169 26.46 11.51 -11.31
N SER A 170 25.44 11.78 -12.13
CA SER A 170 25.55 12.57 -13.37
C SER A 170 25.57 14.09 -13.13
N GLN A 171 25.69 14.54 -11.87
CA GLN A 171 25.74 15.95 -11.47
C GLN A 171 24.47 16.77 -11.80
N HIS A 172 23.34 16.10 -12.05
CA HIS A 172 22.03 16.72 -12.21
C HIS A 172 21.37 16.94 -10.84
N TYR A 173 22.03 17.69 -9.96
CA TYR A 173 21.69 17.78 -8.54
C TYR A 173 20.30 18.33 -8.26
N LEU A 174 19.85 19.36 -8.98
CA LEU A 174 18.50 19.89 -8.80
C LEU A 174 17.43 18.85 -9.19
N SER A 175 17.63 18.12 -10.29
CA SER A 175 16.72 17.04 -10.71
C SER A 175 16.71 15.90 -9.70
N SER A 176 17.88 15.49 -9.20
CA SER A 176 18.01 14.50 -8.13
C SER A 176 17.27 14.93 -6.86
N MET A 177 17.45 16.19 -6.42
CA MET A 177 16.75 16.75 -5.26
C MET A 177 15.22 16.78 -5.46
N LYS A 178 14.75 17.16 -6.65
CA LYS A 178 13.32 17.14 -6.99
C LYS A 178 12.72 15.73 -6.87
N LEU A 179 13.40 14.72 -7.41
CA LEU A 179 12.96 13.33 -7.24
C LEU A 179 13.02 12.87 -5.78
N LEU A 180 14.05 13.27 -5.03
CA LEU A 180 14.17 12.94 -3.61
C LEU A 180 13.00 13.50 -2.78
N VAL A 181 12.65 14.78 -2.94
CA VAL A 181 11.54 15.36 -2.18
C VAL A 181 10.18 14.78 -2.61
N SER A 182 10.03 14.43 -3.89
CA SER A 182 8.85 13.70 -4.37
C SER A 182 8.78 12.29 -3.79
N PHE A 183 9.92 11.62 -3.62
CA PHE A 183 10.00 10.31 -2.99
C PHE A 183 9.57 10.38 -1.51
N VAL A 184 9.95 11.43 -0.78
CA VAL A 184 9.47 11.64 0.61
C VAL A 184 7.96 11.85 0.66
N ASP A 185 7.35 12.56 -0.31
CA ASP A 185 5.88 12.63 -0.42
C ASP A 185 5.27 11.23 -0.57
N THR A 186 5.83 10.39 -1.46
CA THR A 186 5.37 9.00 -1.63
C THR A 186 5.46 8.23 -0.32
N MET A 187 6.59 8.29 0.39
CA MET A 187 6.76 7.57 1.66
C MET A 187 5.78 8.06 2.72
N GLY A 188 5.52 9.37 2.78
CA GLY A 188 4.50 9.93 3.64
C GLY A 188 3.11 9.42 3.32
N TYR A 189 2.72 9.41 2.04
CA TYR A 189 1.43 8.87 1.63
C TYR A 189 1.31 7.37 1.92
N LEU A 190 2.34 6.57 1.63
CA LEU A 190 2.32 5.14 1.91
C LEU A 190 2.19 4.82 3.39
N ASP A 191 2.75 5.63 4.29
CA ASP A 191 2.65 5.40 5.74
C ASP A 191 1.40 6.01 6.38
N PHE A 192 0.97 7.20 5.95
CA PHE A 192 -0.09 7.99 6.62
C PHE A 192 -1.36 8.20 5.78
N GLY A 193 -1.41 7.75 4.53
CA GLY A 193 -2.54 7.96 3.63
C GLY A 193 -2.78 9.45 3.36
N GLU A 194 -4.01 9.92 3.59
CA GLU A 194 -4.41 11.32 3.36
C GLU A 194 -4.39 12.17 4.65
N SER A 195 -3.61 11.74 5.65
CA SER A 195 -3.59 12.39 6.97
C SER A 195 -2.79 13.69 6.97
N GLY A 196 -3.40 14.79 6.53
CA GLY A 196 -2.80 16.12 6.62
C GLY A 196 -1.50 16.25 5.80
N ASN A 197 -0.47 16.89 6.38
CA ASN A 197 0.82 17.06 5.71
C ASN A 197 1.72 15.83 5.93
N VAL A 198 1.49 14.81 5.11
CA VAL A 198 2.17 13.51 5.25
C VAL A 198 3.68 13.57 5.04
N PHE A 199 4.18 14.51 4.25
CA PHE A 199 5.62 14.76 4.09
C PHE A 199 6.26 15.12 5.43
N VAL A 200 5.67 16.08 6.14
CA VAL A 200 6.15 16.51 7.46
C VAL A 200 5.96 15.40 8.50
N LEU A 201 4.83 14.69 8.48
CA LEU A 201 4.59 13.59 9.43
C LEU A 201 5.63 12.48 9.30
N TRP A 202 5.97 12.10 8.07
CA TRP A 202 6.96 11.05 7.82
C TRP A 202 8.36 11.46 8.26
N LEU A 203 8.79 12.67 7.93
CA LEU A 203 10.08 13.18 8.36
C LEU A 203 10.18 13.26 9.88
N ARG A 204 9.17 13.81 10.56
CA ARG A 204 9.17 13.87 12.04
C ARG A 204 9.21 12.50 12.70
N LYS A 205 8.61 11.49 12.06
CA LYS A 205 8.56 10.14 12.63
C LYS A 205 9.87 9.38 12.43
N TYR A 206 10.54 9.55 11.29
CA TYR A 206 11.66 8.68 10.93
C TYR A 206 13.01 9.39 10.76
N ALA A 207 13.03 10.66 10.36
CA ALA A 207 14.27 11.42 10.11
C ALA A 207 14.68 12.30 11.31
N VAL A 208 15.95 12.65 11.36
CA VAL A 208 16.54 13.59 12.33
C VAL A 208 17.14 14.77 11.59
N LEU A 209 16.28 15.67 11.09
CA LEU A 209 16.74 16.82 10.29
C LEU A 209 17.47 17.89 11.11
N ALA A 210 17.32 17.87 12.44
CA ALA A 210 18.04 18.76 13.34
C ALA A 210 19.57 18.66 13.19
N ASP A 211 20.09 17.49 12.84
CA ASP A 211 21.54 17.28 12.59
C ASP A 211 22.03 18.03 11.34
N LEU A 212 21.12 18.43 10.45
CA LEU A 212 21.37 19.27 9.27
C LEU A 212 21.01 20.74 9.50
N ASP A 213 20.65 21.14 10.72
CA ASP A 213 20.21 22.51 11.07
C ASP A 213 19.02 22.99 10.20
N ILE A 214 18.11 22.08 9.85
CA ILE A 214 16.84 22.39 9.17
C ILE A 214 15.66 21.72 9.88
N THR A 215 14.49 22.33 9.76
CA THR A 215 13.22 21.78 10.26
C THR A 215 12.42 21.09 9.15
N GLU A 216 11.47 20.24 9.51
CA GLU A 216 10.59 19.58 8.54
C GLU A 216 9.70 20.59 7.81
N GLU A 217 9.29 21.68 8.47
CA GLU A 217 8.54 22.77 7.85
C GLU A 217 9.36 23.56 6.85
N GLU A 218 10.62 23.88 7.19
CA GLU A 218 11.54 24.51 6.25
C GLU A 218 11.74 23.63 5.02
N PHE A 219 11.92 22.32 5.22
CA PHE A 219 12.12 21.38 4.13
C PHE A 219 10.85 21.18 3.28
N TRP A 220 9.66 21.21 3.89
CA TRP A 220 8.38 21.23 3.19
C TRP A 220 8.20 22.48 2.30
N GLU A 221 8.54 23.65 2.82
CA GLU A 221 8.45 24.89 2.04
C GLU A 221 9.50 24.93 0.92
N PHE A 222 10.69 24.37 1.14
CA PHE A 222 11.69 24.15 0.10
C PHE A 222 11.20 23.18 -0.98
N ARG A 223 10.58 22.05 -0.60
CA ARG A 223 9.94 21.10 -1.53
C ARG A 223 8.91 21.81 -2.43
N ASN A 224 8.04 22.64 -1.84
CA ASN A 224 7.08 23.43 -2.63
C ASN A 224 7.76 24.44 -3.56
N SER A 225 8.87 25.02 -3.10
CA SER A 225 9.66 25.98 -3.88
C SER A 225 10.22 25.34 -5.15
N ILE A 226 10.85 24.16 -5.04
CA ILE A 226 11.54 23.52 -6.17
C ILE A 226 10.60 22.72 -7.09
N LEU A 227 9.47 22.22 -6.58
CA LEU A 227 8.51 21.46 -7.37
C LEU A 227 7.45 22.34 -8.04
N HIS A 228 6.96 23.38 -7.34
CA HIS A 228 5.76 24.10 -7.78
C HIS A 228 5.98 25.58 -8.09
N MET A 229 6.83 26.28 -7.33
CA MET A 229 6.97 27.73 -7.45
C MET A 229 8.12 28.16 -8.36
N THR A 230 9.13 27.30 -8.54
CA THR A 230 10.39 27.62 -9.25
C THR A 230 11.11 28.84 -8.64
N ASN A 231 10.84 29.17 -7.38
CA ASN A 231 11.53 30.17 -6.58
C ASN A 231 11.45 29.80 -5.08
N LEU A 232 12.40 30.27 -4.28
CA LEU A 232 12.52 29.93 -2.85
C LEU A 232 11.65 30.82 -1.92
N ASP A 233 10.79 31.67 -2.48
CA ASP A 233 10.07 32.69 -1.71
C ASP A 233 8.62 32.27 -1.45
N SER A 234 8.46 31.14 -0.77
CA SER A 234 7.15 30.69 -0.29
C SER A 234 6.45 31.78 0.53
N ARG A 235 5.12 31.75 0.61
CA ARG A 235 4.37 32.73 1.43
C ARG A 235 4.83 32.73 2.89
N LYS A 236 5.21 31.57 3.44
CA LYS A 236 5.70 31.47 4.83
C LYS A 236 7.11 32.03 4.98
N VAL A 237 7.99 31.80 3.99
CA VAL A 237 9.32 32.42 3.93
C VAL A 237 9.20 33.94 3.90
N LYS A 238 8.36 34.49 3.00
CA LYS A 238 8.11 35.94 2.91
C LYS A 238 7.51 36.54 4.19
N GLN A 239 6.80 35.74 4.97
CA GLN A 239 6.23 36.12 6.27
C GLN A 239 7.20 35.95 7.44
N GLY A 240 8.41 35.43 7.22
CA GLY A 240 9.39 35.14 8.28
C GLY A 240 8.97 34.00 9.22
N LYS A 241 8.02 33.14 8.80
CA LYS A 241 7.53 32.01 9.61
C LYS A 241 8.45 30.80 9.56
N VAL A 242 9.24 30.68 8.50
CA VAL A 242 10.30 29.68 8.31
C VAL A 242 11.48 30.37 7.63
N GLU A 243 12.71 29.86 7.83
CA GLU A 243 13.85 30.37 7.08
C GLU A 243 13.80 29.89 5.62
N ARG A 244 14.37 30.68 4.72
CA ARG A 244 14.62 30.23 3.35
C ARG A 244 15.77 29.23 3.39
N VAL A 245 15.54 28.02 2.92
CA VAL A 245 16.58 26.99 2.81
C VAL A 245 16.87 26.64 1.35
N SER A 246 18.10 26.23 1.09
CA SER A 246 18.57 25.67 -0.17
C SER A 246 19.64 24.61 0.14
N PHE A 247 20.15 23.94 -0.88
CA PHE A 247 21.14 22.88 -0.70
C PHE A 247 22.47 23.20 -1.38
N THR A 248 23.53 22.61 -0.85
CA THR A 248 24.87 22.57 -1.45
C THR A 248 25.31 21.12 -1.67
N ILE A 249 26.33 20.92 -2.51
CA ILE A 249 27.04 19.64 -2.65
C ILE A 249 28.43 19.79 -2.03
N ALA A 250 28.63 19.17 -0.87
CA ALA A 250 29.90 19.24 -0.16
C ALA A 250 30.24 17.89 0.49
N PRO A 251 31.50 17.66 0.91
CA PRO A 251 31.87 16.47 1.68
C PRO A 251 30.95 16.27 2.89
N SER A 252 30.68 15.02 3.24
CA SER A 252 29.82 14.70 4.38
C SER A 252 30.33 15.34 5.68
N GLY A 253 29.41 15.83 6.50
CA GLY A 253 29.69 16.58 7.73
C GLY A 253 29.98 18.07 7.51
N THR A 254 29.83 18.58 6.28
CA THR A 254 29.91 20.01 6.02
C THR A 254 28.76 20.72 6.72
N LYS A 255 29.08 21.63 7.63
CA LYS A 255 28.09 22.37 8.40
C LYS A 255 27.22 23.24 7.50
N THR A 256 25.94 23.28 7.85
CA THR A 256 24.99 24.26 7.32
C THR A 256 25.52 25.67 7.56
N PHE A 257 25.42 26.51 6.53
CA PHE A 257 25.87 27.90 6.58
C PHE A 257 24.80 28.82 5.99
N LYS A 258 24.93 30.12 6.28
CA LYS A 258 24.06 31.15 5.70
C LYS A 258 24.85 31.96 4.68
N ASP A 259 24.25 32.15 3.52
CA ASP A 259 24.68 33.14 2.54
C ASP A 259 23.50 34.08 2.26
N HIS A 260 23.72 35.37 2.51
CA HIS A 260 22.68 36.38 2.58
C HIS A 260 21.47 35.95 3.44
N ASP A 261 20.31 35.76 2.81
CA ASP A 261 19.04 35.42 3.44
C ASP A 261 18.64 33.95 3.19
N THR A 262 19.61 33.10 2.81
CA THR A 262 19.40 31.68 2.52
C THR A 262 20.31 30.80 3.36
N LYS A 263 19.72 29.78 3.99
CA LYS A 263 20.41 28.74 4.76
C LYS A 263 20.69 27.53 3.85
N TYR A 264 21.95 27.11 3.74
CA TYR A 264 22.39 26.03 2.85
C TYR A 264 22.75 24.78 3.63
N PHE A 265 21.94 23.73 3.49
CA PHE A 265 22.22 22.40 4.05
C PHE A 265 22.94 21.52 3.02
N ASN A 266 23.68 20.51 3.48
CA ASN A 266 24.41 19.61 2.59
C ASN A 266 23.51 18.48 2.06
N PHE A 267 23.40 18.34 0.73
CA PHE A 267 22.61 17.29 0.11
C PHE A 267 23.19 15.89 0.38
N VAL A 268 24.52 15.75 0.47
CA VAL A 268 25.16 14.45 0.79
C VAL A 268 24.74 13.94 2.17
N ASP A 269 24.65 14.84 3.16
CA ASP A 269 24.21 14.49 4.50
C ASP A 269 22.71 14.20 4.54
N LEU A 270 21.90 14.89 3.72
CA LEU A 270 20.47 14.63 3.62
C LEU A 270 20.19 13.23 3.06
N ILE A 271 20.92 12.79 2.03
CA ILE A 271 20.79 11.43 1.48
C ILE A 271 21.08 10.41 2.58
N THR A 272 22.17 10.60 3.33
CA THR A 272 22.53 9.71 4.45
C THR A 272 21.44 9.67 5.53
N GLU A 273 20.86 10.82 5.88
CA GLU A 273 19.80 10.87 6.89
C GLU A 273 18.52 10.19 6.42
N LEU A 274 18.13 10.41 5.16
CA LEU A 274 16.95 9.75 4.60
C LEU A 274 17.15 8.24 4.43
N GLN A 275 18.37 7.75 4.19
CA GLN A 275 18.66 6.31 4.24
C GLN A 275 18.38 5.71 5.63
N LYS A 276 18.84 6.37 6.71
CA LYS A 276 18.53 5.93 8.08
C LYS A 276 17.03 6.02 8.39
N ALA A 277 16.36 7.06 7.92
CA ALA A 277 14.91 7.19 8.06
C ALA A 277 14.17 6.03 7.38
N MET A 278 14.62 5.61 6.20
CA MET A 278 14.09 4.44 5.51
C MET A 278 14.29 3.15 6.29
N GLU A 279 15.46 2.93 6.89
CA GLU A 279 15.71 1.76 7.76
C GLU A 279 14.72 1.72 8.94
N ARG A 280 14.50 2.86 9.61
CA ARG A 280 13.53 2.96 10.71
C ARG A 280 12.09 2.72 10.22
N TRP A 281 11.74 3.24 9.06
CA TRP A 281 10.42 3.02 8.46
C TRP A 281 10.20 1.54 8.10
N LEU A 282 11.20 0.86 7.52
CA LEU A 282 11.13 -0.58 7.22
C LEU A 282 10.97 -1.42 8.49
N LEU A 283 11.71 -1.11 9.56
CA LEU A 283 11.59 -1.82 10.84
C LEU A 283 10.18 -1.73 11.45
N SER A 284 9.46 -0.62 11.22
CA SER A 284 8.10 -0.45 11.76
C SER A 284 7.06 -1.42 11.20
N TYR A 285 7.34 -2.09 10.07
CA TYR A 285 6.46 -3.15 9.53
C TYR A 285 6.51 -4.44 10.34
N VAL A 286 7.62 -4.70 11.04
CA VAL A 286 7.73 -5.86 11.94
C VAL A 286 6.81 -5.71 13.14
N GLU A 287 6.67 -4.47 13.64
CA GLU A 287 5.86 -4.16 14.82
C GLU A 287 4.36 -4.07 14.50
N THR A 288 4.00 -3.71 13.26
CA THR A 288 2.61 -3.50 12.85
C THR A 288 2.31 -4.23 11.53
N PRO A 289 1.96 -5.53 11.54
CA PRO A 289 1.67 -6.29 10.33
C PRO A 289 0.53 -5.73 9.47
N GLN A 290 -0.40 -4.97 10.05
CA GLN A 290 -1.47 -4.29 9.31
C GLN A 290 -0.94 -3.21 8.35
N LYS A 291 0.23 -2.62 8.64
CA LYS A 291 0.87 -1.66 7.72
C LYS A 291 1.14 -2.26 6.35
N LEU A 292 1.33 -3.58 6.26
CA LEU A 292 1.55 -4.25 4.98
C LEU A 292 0.31 -4.17 4.07
N VAL A 293 -0.88 -4.35 4.64
CA VAL A 293 -2.16 -4.21 3.91
C VAL A 293 -2.34 -2.77 3.45
N ASP A 294 -2.09 -1.81 4.35
CA ASP A 294 -2.16 -0.38 4.04
C ASP A 294 -1.15 0.01 2.95
N PHE A 295 0.06 -0.55 2.99
CA PHE A 295 1.06 -0.33 1.96
C PHE A 295 0.53 -0.78 0.60
N VAL A 296 0.06 -2.03 0.46
CA VAL A 296 -0.46 -2.53 -0.83
C VAL A 296 -1.64 -1.68 -1.30
N ALA A 297 -2.58 -1.36 -0.40
CA ALA A 297 -3.76 -0.54 -0.74
C ALA A 297 -3.40 0.85 -1.30
N ARG A 298 -2.31 1.43 -0.80
CA ARG A 298 -1.84 2.76 -1.20
C ARG A 298 -0.90 2.70 -2.39
N TYR A 299 -0.01 1.70 -2.44
CA TYR A 299 0.95 1.50 -3.52
C TYR A 299 0.24 1.23 -4.85
N ASP A 300 -0.82 0.41 -4.81
CA ASP A 300 -1.69 0.13 -5.95
C ASP A 300 -2.32 1.37 -6.62
N ARG A 301 -2.37 2.50 -5.90
CA ARG A 301 -2.92 3.77 -6.40
C ARG A 301 -1.86 4.70 -7.00
N VAL A 302 -0.58 4.49 -6.70
CA VAL A 302 0.51 5.41 -7.06
C VAL A 302 1.54 4.80 -8.00
N VAL A 303 1.59 3.47 -8.11
CA VAL A 303 2.34 2.82 -9.19
C VAL A 303 1.73 3.25 -10.51
N ALA A 304 2.60 3.58 -11.47
CA ALA A 304 2.22 3.95 -12.81
C ALA A 304 1.22 2.93 -13.35
N ASP A 305 0.22 3.45 -14.05
CA ASP A 305 -0.82 2.67 -14.72
C ASP A 305 -0.22 1.85 -15.87
N SER A 306 0.50 0.78 -15.52
CA SER A 306 0.83 -0.33 -16.39
C SER A 306 -0.41 -1.16 -16.72
N ARG A 307 -1.63 -0.74 -16.33
CA ARG A 307 -2.89 -1.35 -16.78
C ARG A 307 -3.14 -1.10 -18.29
N TYR A 308 -2.27 -0.36 -19.01
CA TYR A 308 -2.50 0.02 -20.42
C TYR A 308 -1.31 0.11 -21.38
N ALA A 309 -0.03 0.03 -20.99
CA ALA A 309 1.04 0.40 -21.94
C ALA A 309 2.38 -0.34 -21.75
N GLU A 310 2.48 -1.54 -22.29
CA GLU A 310 3.71 -1.87 -23.01
C GLU A 310 3.66 -1.10 -24.34
N LEU A 311 4.47 -0.05 -24.48
CA LEU A 311 4.81 0.42 -25.82
C LEU A 311 5.78 -0.59 -26.40
N SER A 312 5.42 -1.20 -27.53
CA SER A 312 6.36 -2.04 -28.25
C SER A 312 7.57 -1.16 -28.62
N LEU A 313 8.78 -1.60 -28.29
CA LEU A 313 10.03 -0.89 -28.62
C LEU A 313 10.24 -0.69 -30.14
N GLN A 314 9.33 -1.20 -30.97
CA GLN A 314 9.29 -0.97 -32.42
C GLN A 314 8.57 0.34 -32.81
N GLU A 315 7.96 1.05 -31.87
CA GLU A 315 7.17 2.26 -32.10
C GLU A 315 7.77 3.55 -31.48
N ILE A 316 9.03 3.51 -31.03
CA ILE A 316 9.84 4.67 -30.61
C ILE A 316 11.07 4.78 -31.52
#